data_AF-A0A0F9XSG7-F1
#
_entry.id   AF-A0A0F9XSG7-F1
#
_cell.length_a   1.000
_cell.length_b   1.000
_cell.length_c   1.000
_cell.angle_alpha   90.00
_cell.angle_beta   90.00
_cell.angle_gamma   90.00
#
_symmetry.space_group_name_H-M   'P 1'
#
loop_
_entity.id
_entity.type
_entity.pdbx_description
1 polymer ?
#
loop_
_entity_poly.entity_id
_entity_poly.type
_entity_poly.pdbx_seq_one_letter_code
_entity_poly.pdbx_strand_id
1 'polypeptide(L)'
;MPLISASTWNSLGLSVAATFAILGSSALFDKKRTAELFSLEPATSEEKPTDGSLVGLLVGSRDLTMATTLFALHRAGQTDAMGTVILSSMIICAADVYIVWKGKKRAETAMFAVGAGIWAAIGFGLKGYFD
;
A
#
# COMPACT_ATOMS: atom_id res chain seq x y z
N MET A 1 -8.46 30.06 -5.43
CA MET A 1 -7.33 29.52 -6.23
C MET A 1 -7.06 28.15 -5.63
N PRO A 2 -7.03 27.08 -6.42
CA PRO A 2 -6.72 25.75 -5.89
C PRO A 2 -5.36 25.82 -5.17
N LEU A 3 -5.26 25.28 -3.95
CA LEU A 3 -4.02 25.34 -3.16
C LEU A 3 -2.90 24.50 -3.80
N ILE A 4 -3.23 23.53 -4.66
CA ILE A 4 -2.30 22.62 -5.34
C ILE A 4 -2.77 22.42 -6.79
N SER A 5 -1.84 22.43 -7.77
CA SER A 5 -2.16 22.22 -9.19
C SER A 5 -2.49 20.75 -9.49
N ALA A 6 -3.38 20.49 -10.47
CA ALA A 6 -3.71 19.15 -10.94
C ALA A 6 -2.48 18.30 -11.35
N SER A 7 -1.44 18.94 -11.90
CA SER A 7 -0.16 18.27 -12.23
C SER A 7 0.59 17.79 -10.99
N THR A 8 0.53 18.56 -9.90
CA THR A 8 1.11 18.19 -8.61
C THR A 8 0.37 16.99 -8.02
N TRP A 9 -0.96 17.00 -8.03
CA TRP A 9 -1.74 15.83 -7.59
C TRP A 9 -1.45 14.58 -8.40
N ASN A 10 -1.28 14.72 -9.73
CA ASN A 10 -0.94 13.60 -10.58
C ASN A 10 0.46 13.02 -10.27
N SER A 11 1.43 13.89 -9.98
CA SER A 11 2.78 13.47 -9.55
C SER A 11 2.78 12.77 -8.19
N LEU A 12 1.91 13.23 -7.26
CA LEU A 12 1.70 12.59 -5.98
C LEU A 12 1.03 11.21 -6.14
N GLY A 13 0.06 11.07 -7.05
CA GLY A 13 -0.51 9.75 -7.36
C GLY A 13 0.52 8.77 -7.94
N LEU A 14 1.44 9.26 -8.78
CA LEU A 14 2.53 8.46 -9.32
C LEU A 14 3.53 8.03 -8.24
N SER A 15 3.80 8.87 -7.23
CA SER A 15 4.66 8.49 -6.11
C SER A 15 4.03 7.39 -5.24
N VAL A 16 2.70 7.39 -5.09
CA VAL A 16 1.96 6.29 -4.46
C VAL A 16 2.13 4.99 -5.27
N ALA A 17 2.03 5.06 -6.60
CA ALA A 17 2.27 3.91 -7.48
C ALA A 17 3.69 3.34 -7.31
N ALA A 18 4.70 4.21 -7.29
CA ALA A 18 6.10 3.82 -7.07
C ALA A 18 6.29 3.15 -5.70
N THR A 19 5.62 3.66 -4.66
CA THR A 19 5.72 3.09 -3.31
C THR A 19 5.09 1.69 -3.25
N PHE A 20 3.92 1.49 -3.85
CA PHE A 20 3.32 0.16 -3.99
C PHE A 20 4.20 -0.80 -4.79
N ALA A 21 4.91 -0.33 -5.83
CA ALA A 21 5.84 -1.16 -6.58
C ALA A 21 7.02 -1.63 -5.72
N ILE A 22 7.58 -0.74 -4.90
CA ILE A 22 8.69 -1.04 -3.99
C ILE A 22 8.23 -2.00 -2.90
N LEU A 23 7.10 -1.74 -2.25
CA LEU A 23 6.54 -2.60 -1.21
C LEU A 23 6.21 -3.99 -1.75
N GLY A 24 5.54 -4.05 -2.90
CA GLY A 24 5.18 -5.30 -3.55
C GLY A 24 6.38 -6.13 -3.97
N SER A 25 7.38 -5.50 -4.59
CA SER A 25 8.63 -6.17 -4.97
C SER A 25 9.38 -6.67 -3.74
N SER A 26 9.50 -5.84 -2.69
CA SER A 26 10.19 -6.21 -1.46
C SER A 26 9.51 -7.39 -0.77
N ALA A 27 8.18 -7.45 -0.78
CA ALA A 27 7.43 -8.57 -0.20
C ALA A 27 7.62 -9.90 -0.96
N LEU A 28 7.90 -9.83 -2.27
CA LEU A 28 8.23 -11.02 -3.07
C LEU A 28 9.66 -11.51 -2.84
N PHE A 29 10.62 -10.60 -2.64
CA PHE A 29 12.03 -10.94 -2.45
C PHE A 29 12.37 -11.31 -0.99
N ASP A 30 11.77 -10.64 -0.01
CA ASP A 30 12.05 -10.86 1.43
C ASP A 30 10.79 -11.32 2.18
N LYS A 31 10.31 -12.51 1.79
CA LYS A 31 9.11 -13.15 2.35
C LYS A 31 9.19 -13.35 3.86
N LYS A 32 10.40 -13.59 4.39
CA LYS A 32 10.61 -13.78 5.83
C LYS A 32 10.33 -12.48 6.58
N ARG A 33 10.89 -11.36 6.11
CA ARG A 33 10.65 -10.06 6.71
C ARG A 33 9.18 -9.65 6.63
N THR A 34 8.49 -9.97 5.52
CA THR A 34 7.04 -9.72 5.41
C THR A 34 6.24 -10.56 6.40
N ALA A 35 6.52 -11.86 6.51
CA ALA A 35 5.84 -12.74 7.47
C ALA A 35 6.06 -12.28 8.92
N GLU A 36 7.29 -11.86 9.25
CA GLU A 36 7.62 -11.27 10.54
C GLU A 36 6.83 -9.97 10.78
N LEU A 37 6.73 -9.10 9.78
CA LEU A 37 5.98 -7.84 9.86
C LEU A 37 4.51 -8.08 10.22
N PHE A 38 3.88 -9.08 9.62
CA PHE A 38 2.51 -9.48 9.91
C PHE A 38 2.37 -10.38 11.15
N SER A 39 3.46 -10.63 11.89
CA SER A 39 3.49 -11.50 13.08
C SER A 39 2.98 -12.92 12.81
N LEU A 40 3.21 -13.39 11.57
CA LEU A 40 2.97 -14.76 11.13
C LEU A 40 4.32 -15.48 11.17
N GLU A 41 4.91 -15.58 12.36
CA GLU A 41 6.10 -16.42 12.53
C GLU A 41 5.74 -17.89 12.27
N PRO A 42 6.60 -18.66 11.56
CA PRO A 42 6.42 -20.09 11.46
C PRO A 42 6.61 -20.67 12.86
N ALA A 43 5.57 -21.33 13.37
CA ALA A 43 5.70 -22.17 14.55
C ALA A 43 6.87 -23.15 14.33
N THR A 44 7.69 -23.27 15.37
CA THR A 44 8.78 -24.23 15.56
C THR A 44 8.75 -25.43 14.60
N SER A 45 9.88 -25.65 13.93
CA SER A 45 10.38 -26.92 13.38
C SER A 45 9.37 -28.08 13.37
N GLU A 46 8.98 -28.48 12.15
CA GLU A 46 8.02 -29.53 11.78
C GLU A 46 6.60 -29.02 11.47
N GLU A 47 6.43 -28.33 10.33
CA GLU A 47 5.42 -28.61 9.28
C GLU A 47 5.26 -27.41 8.31
N LYS A 48 5.37 -27.69 7.01
CA LYS A 48 5.00 -26.91 5.80
C LYS A 48 5.49 -25.44 5.63
N PRO A 49 6.37 -25.14 4.64
CA PRO A 49 6.87 -23.79 4.34
C PRO A 49 5.85 -22.84 3.66
N THR A 50 4.55 -23.06 3.86
CA THR A 50 3.49 -22.49 3.00
C THR A 50 3.04 -21.10 3.44
N ASP A 51 2.85 -20.83 4.74
CA ASP A 51 2.10 -19.64 5.16
C ASP A 51 2.87 -18.32 4.97
N GLY A 52 4.13 -18.23 5.40
CA GLY A 52 4.93 -17.01 5.19
C GLY A 52 5.21 -16.72 3.71
N SER A 53 5.36 -17.76 2.88
CA SER A 53 5.53 -17.58 1.43
C SER A 53 4.23 -17.17 0.74
N LEU A 54 3.08 -17.65 1.19
CA LEU A 54 1.77 -17.23 0.68
C LEU A 54 1.47 -15.78 1.07
N VAL A 55 1.77 -15.37 2.29
CA VAL A 55 1.58 -13.98 2.75
C VAL A 55 2.44 -13.02 1.93
N GLY A 56 3.73 -13.30 1.76
CA GLY A 56 4.61 -12.48 0.92
C GLY A 56 4.14 -12.42 -0.54
N LEU A 57 3.61 -13.52 -1.07
CA LEU A 57 3.10 -13.58 -2.44
C LEU A 57 1.75 -12.87 -2.60
N LEU A 58 0.84 -12.98 -1.64
CA LEU A 58 -0.46 -12.29 -1.63
C LEU A 58 -0.29 -10.78 -1.46
N VAL A 59 0.51 -10.36 -0.47
CA VAL A 59 0.81 -8.93 -0.24
C VAL A 59 1.59 -8.36 -1.42
N GLY A 60 2.61 -9.08 -1.89
CA GLY A 60 3.43 -8.68 -3.02
C GLY A 60 2.66 -8.51 -4.32
N SER A 61 1.83 -9.49 -4.68
CA SER A 61 1.01 -9.45 -5.89
C SER A 61 -0.08 -8.38 -5.83
N ARG A 62 -0.72 -8.19 -4.66
CA ARG A 62 -1.70 -7.12 -4.42
C ARG A 62 -1.09 -5.75 -4.63
N ASP A 63 0.07 -5.50 -4.04
CA ASP A 63 0.74 -4.20 -4.11
C ASP A 63 1.30 -3.93 -5.52
N LEU A 64 1.83 -4.95 -6.22
CA LEU A 64 2.22 -4.82 -7.64
C LEU A 64 1.03 -4.59 -8.57
N THR A 65 -0.12 -5.19 -8.27
CA THR A 65 -1.36 -4.96 -9.02
C THR A 65 -1.76 -3.49 -8.86
N MET A 66 -1.79 -2.98 -7.63
CA MET A 66 -2.08 -1.56 -7.36
C MET A 66 -1.09 -0.63 -8.06
N ALA A 67 0.22 -0.92 -7.99
CA ALA A 67 1.24 -0.13 -8.68
C ALA A 67 1.01 -0.07 -10.19
N THR A 68 0.72 -1.22 -10.81
CA THR A 68 0.48 -1.32 -12.26
C THR A 68 -0.79 -0.58 -12.65
N THR A 69 -1.87 -0.73 -11.88
CA THR A 69 -3.14 -0.01 -12.12
C THR A 69 -2.94 1.49 -12.01
N LEU A 70 -2.28 1.98 -10.97
CA LEU A 70 -2.02 3.41 -10.79
C LEU A 70 -1.12 3.97 -11.90
N PHE A 71 -0.09 3.24 -12.31
CA PHE A 71 0.77 3.63 -13.42
C PHE A 71 0.00 3.71 -14.75
N ALA A 72 -0.87 2.73 -15.03
CA ALA A 72 -1.70 2.72 -16.23
C ALA A 72 -2.68 3.91 -16.24
N LEU A 73 -3.34 4.18 -15.10
CA LEU A 73 -4.28 5.31 -14.97
C LEU A 73 -3.57 6.66 -15.09
N HIS A 74 -2.37 6.78 -14.50
CA HIS A 74 -1.52 7.96 -14.65
C HIS A 74 -1.17 8.20 -16.13
N ARG A 75 -0.74 7.15 -16.84
CA ARG A 75 -0.41 7.24 -18.28
C ARG A 75 -1.64 7.57 -19.14
N ALA A 76 -2.82 7.12 -18.75
CA ALA A 76 -4.09 7.45 -19.42
C ALA A 76 -4.64 8.84 -19.05
N GLY A 77 -4.00 9.56 -18.12
CA GLY A 77 -4.47 10.87 -17.65
C GLY A 77 -5.75 10.82 -16.80
N GLN A 78 -6.15 9.63 -16.32
CA GLN A 78 -7.39 9.44 -15.55
C GLN A 78 -7.15 9.65 -14.05
N THR A 79 -6.96 10.91 -13.65
CA THR A 79 -6.66 11.30 -12.26
C THR A 79 -7.78 10.92 -11.28
N ASP A 80 -9.04 11.06 -11.67
CA ASP A 80 -10.19 10.71 -10.82
C ASP A 80 -10.25 9.20 -10.51
N ALA A 81 -9.97 8.38 -11.53
CA ALA A 81 -9.91 6.94 -11.37
C ALA A 81 -8.71 6.55 -10.49
N MET A 82 -7.56 7.22 -10.66
CA MET A 82 -6.38 7.02 -9.83
C MET A 82 -6.67 7.34 -8.36
N GLY A 83 -7.33 8.47 -8.08
CA GLY A 83 -7.77 8.82 -6.73
C GLY A 83 -8.74 7.80 -6.13
N THR A 84 -9.65 7.26 -6.94
CA THR A 84 -10.59 6.21 -6.50
C THR A 84 -9.87 4.92 -6.12
N VAL A 85 -8.87 4.50 -6.90
CA VAL A 85 -8.05 3.31 -6.59
C VAL A 85 -7.27 3.52 -5.29
N ILE A 86 -6.64 4.69 -5.10
CA ILE A 86 -5.90 5.03 -3.86
C ILE A 86 -6.85 5.05 -2.65
N LEU A 87 -8.05 5.63 -2.77
CA LEU A 87 -9.01 5.63 -1.67
C LEU A 87 -9.52 4.22 -1.37
N SER A 88 -9.74 3.38 -2.39
CA SER A 88 -10.14 1.99 -2.19
C SER A 88 -9.06 1.16 -1.48
N SER A 89 -7.78 1.46 -1.72
CA SER A 89 -6.67 0.78 -1.05
C SER A 89 -6.55 1.15 0.43
N MET A 90 -7.23 2.18 0.92
CA MET A 90 -7.28 2.49 2.36
C MET A 90 -7.92 1.39 3.19
N ILE A 91 -8.86 0.62 2.60
CA ILE A 91 -9.43 -0.56 3.26
C ILE A 91 -8.34 -1.59 3.53
N ILE A 92 -7.44 -1.77 2.56
CA ILE A 92 -6.30 -2.67 2.65
C ILE A 92 -5.30 -2.15 3.69
N CYS A 93 -4.98 -0.85 3.67
CA CYS A 93 -4.10 -0.25 4.68
C CYS A 93 -4.66 -0.38 6.10
N ALA A 94 -5.99 -0.23 6.28
CA ALA A 94 -6.63 -0.43 7.57
C ALA A 94 -6.50 -1.88 8.06
N ALA A 95 -6.66 -2.85 7.15
CA ALA A 95 -6.43 -4.26 7.46
C ALA A 95 -4.96 -4.52 7.84
N ASP A 96 -4.00 -3.98 7.09
CA ASP A 96 -2.57 -4.14 7.38
C ASP A 96 -2.21 -3.52 8.76
N VAL A 97 -2.68 -2.31 9.05
CA VAL A 97 -2.52 -1.65 10.37
C VAL A 97 -3.13 -2.49 11.48
N TYR A 98 -4.33 -3.05 11.28
CA TYR A 98 -4.99 -3.90 12.27
C TYR A 98 -4.18 -5.16 12.58
N ILE A 99 -3.63 -5.83 11.56
CA ILE A 99 -2.81 -7.04 11.74
C ILE A 99 -1.52 -6.71 12.49
N VAL A 100 -0.81 -5.65 12.10
CA VAL A 100 0.44 -5.21 12.76
C VAL A 100 0.18 -4.74 14.19
N TRP A 101 -0.94 -4.06 14.43
CA TRP A 101 -1.36 -3.63 15.76
C TRP A 101 -1.64 -4.81 16.69
N LYS A 102 -2.32 -5.84 16.17
CA LYS A 102 -2.55 -7.10 16.90
C LYS A 102 -1.23 -7.81 17.24
N GLY A 103 -0.21 -7.68 16.39
CA GLY A 103 1.17 -8.12 16.63
C GLY A 103 1.94 -7.31 17.68
N LYS A 104 1.33 -6.30 18.33
CA LYS A 104 1.93 -5.38 19.32
C LYS A 104 3.12 -4.55 18.79
N LYS A 105 3.29 -4.47 17.47
CA LYS A 105 4.36 -3.72 16.80
C LYS A 105 4.00 -2.24 16.66
N ARG A 106 4.15 -1.47 17.75
CA ARG A 106 3.64 -0.09 17.84
C ARG A 106 4.34 0.90 16.90
N ALA A 107 5.63 0.73 16.64
CA ALA A 107 6.39 1.62 15.76
C ALA A 107 5.95 1.44 14.29
N GLU A 108 5.82 0.20 13.85
CA GLU A 108 5.39 -0.19 12.51
C GLU A 108 3.92 0.18 12.28
N THR A 109 3.06 -0.05 13.29
CA THR A 109 1.64 0.37 13.25
C THR A 109 1.53 1.88 13.02
N ALA A 110 2.30 2.67 13.76
CA ALA A 110 2.29 4.13 13.61
C ALA A 110 2.79 4.56 12.22
N MET A 111 3.84 3.91 11.70
CA MET A 111 4.38 4.20 10.37
C MET A 111 3.35 3.91 9.27
N PHE A 112 2.68 2.75 9.31
CA PHE A 112 1.63 2.42 8.34
C PHE A 112 0.42 3.35 8.45
N ALA A 113 0.00 3.72 9.66
CA ALA A 113 -1.11 4.63 9.86
C ALA A 113 -0.84 6.04 9.30
N VAL A 114 0.38 6.56 9.52
CA VAL A 114 0.81 7.85 8.95
C VAL A 114 0.86 7.76 7.42
N GLY A 115 1.45 6.70 6.87
CA GLY A 115 1.49 6.47 5.42
C GLY A 115 0.09 6.40 4.79
N ALA A 116 -0.82 5.66 5.42
CA ALA A 116 -2.22 5.57 5.00
C ALA A 116 -2.92 6.94 5.04
N GLY A 117 -2.69 7.75 6.08
CA GLY A 117 -3.22 9.10 6.16
C GLY A 117 -2.74 10.00 5.02
N ILE A 118 -1.44 9.92 4.67
CA ILE A 118 -0.87 10.67 3.54
C ILE A 118 -1.49 10.20 2.23
N TRP A 119 -1.61 8.89 2.01
CA TRP A 119 -2.22 8.35 0.78
C TRP A 119 -3.70 8.68 0.66
N ALA A 120 -4.45 8.66 1.77
CA ALA A 120 -5.84 9.11 1.78
C ALA A 120 -5.94 10.58 1.35
N ALA A 121 -5.10 11.45 1.89
CA ALA A 121 -5.05 12.85 1.47
C ALA A 121 -4.73 12.99 -0.03
N ILE A 122 -3.78 12.22 -0.56
CA ILE A 122 -3.48 12.21 -2.01
C ILE A 122 -4.69 11.75 -2.82
N GLY A 123 -5.39 10.70 -2.39
CA GLY A 123 -6.61 10.20 -3.04
C GLY A 123 -7.76 11.20 -3.06
N PHE A 124 -7.99 11.91 -1.94
CA PHE A 124 -9.00 12.97 -1.86
C PHE A 124 -8.63 14.18 -2.73
N GLY A 125 -7.35 14.56 -2.79
CA GLY A 125 -6.87 15.65 -3.64
C GLY A 125 -6.96 15.36 -5.12
N LEU A 126 -6.66 14.12 -5.54
CA LEU A 126 -6.85 13.67 -6.92
C LEU A 126 -8.31 13.71 -7.40
N LYS A 127 -9.27 13.70 -6.47
CA LYS A 127 -10.70 13.76 -6.75
C LYS A 127 -11.28 15.19 -6.66
N GLY A 128 -10.43 16.20 -6.45
CA GLY A 128 -10.83 17.61 -6.39
C GLY A 128 -11.54 18.01 -5.09
N TYR A 129 -11.43 17.25 -4.00
CA TYR A 129 -12.07 17.62 -2.73
C TYR A 129 -11.33 18.71 -1.92
N PHE A 130 -10.13 19.09 -2.34
CA PHE A 130 -9.33 20.15 -1.71
C PHE A 130 -9.29 21.46 -2.53
N ASP A 131 -10.06 21.54 -3.62
CA ASP A 131 -10.13 22.69 -4.52
C ASP A 131 -11.32 23.61 -4.23
#